data_AF-A0A3S1XIY3-F1
#
_entry.id   AF-A0A3S1XIY3-F1
#
_cell.length_a   1.000
_cell.length_b   1.000
_cell.length_c   1.000
_cell.angle_alpha   90.00
_cell.angle_beta   90.00
_cell.angle_gamma   90.00
#
_symmetry.space_group_name_H-M   'P 1'
#
loop_
_entity.id
_entity.type
_entity.pdbx_description
1 polymer ?
#
loop_
_entity_poly.entity_id
_entity_poly.type
_entity_poly.pdbx_seq_one_letter_code
_entity_poly.pdbx_strand_id
1 'polypeptide(L)' 'MTEITATAEMQAALLSRALPYMQRYEHKTVVVKYGGHAMGDIELGKAFARDIALLKQSGVN' A
#
# COMPACT_ATOMS: atom_id res chain seq x y z
N MET A 1 -9.04 -19.39 13.34
CA MET A 1 -8.30 -18.30 12.67
C MET A 1 -8.12 -17.21 13.72
N THR A 2 -6.98 -17.18 14.42
CA THR A 2 -6.79 -16.24 15.53
C THR A 2 -6.49 -14.87 14.94
N GLU A 3 -7.38 -13.90 15.12
CA GLU A 3 -7.11 -12.51 14.80
C GLU A 3 -5.99 -12.01 15.73
N ILE A 4 -4.80 -11.81 15.18
CA ILE A 4 -3.74 -11.10 15.89
C ILE A 4 -4.07 -9.61 15.74
N THR A 5 -4.75 -9.04 16.73
CA THR A 5 -4.94 -7.59 16.81
C THR A 5 -3.58 -6.96 17.08
N ALA A 6 -2.96 -6.36 16.06
CA ALA A 6 -1.69 -5.67 16.22
C ALA A 6 -1.86 -4.49 17.18
N THR A 7 -0.97 -4.36 18.17
CA THR A 7 -1.01 -3.22 19.10
C THR A 7 -0.60 -1.93 18.39
N ALA A 8 -1.00 -0.78 18.95
CA ALA A 8 -0.63 0.52 18.39
C ALA A 8 0.90 0.69 18.31
N GLU A 9 1.64 0.18 19.29
CA GLU A 9 3.10 0.18 19.32
C GLU A 9 3.69 -0.65 18.18
N MET A 10 3.12 -1.83 17.91
CA MET A 10 3.56 -2.68 16.79
C MET A 10 3.31 -1.98 15.45
N GLN A 11 2.15 -1.35 15.27
CA GLN A 11 1.82 -0.62 14.04
C GLN A 11 2.74 0.60 13.85
N ALA A 12 2.98 1.38 14.90
CA ALA A 12 3.89 2.52 14.85
C ALA A 12 5.32 2.11 14.50
N ALA A 13 5.81 1.00 15.08
CA ALA A 13 7.12 0.44 14.77
C ALA A 13 7.20 -0.03 13.31
N LEU A 14 6.15 -0.66 12.80
CA LEU A 14 6.07 -1.08 11.40
C LEU A 14 6.13 0.13 10.45
N LEU A 15 5.31 1.16 10.69
CA LEU A 15 5.29 2.36 9.85
C LEU A 15 6.63 3.11 9.90
N SER A 16 7.24 3.22 11.08
CA SER A 16 8.58 3.81 11.24
C SER A 16 9.65 3.10 10.40
N ARG A 17 9.58 1.76 10.32
CA ARG A 17 10.48 0.96 9.47
C ARG A 17 10.16 1.07 7.98
N ALA A 18 8.92 1.36 7.62
CA ALA A 18 8.48 1.55 6.24
C ALA A 18 8.85 2.94 5.69
N LEU A 19 9.01 3.94 6.55
CA LEU A 19 9.23 5.34 6.18
C LEU A 19 10.37 5.56 5.16
N PRO A 20 11.56 4.95 5.28
CA PRO A 20 12.63 5.13 4.30
C PRO A 20 12.25 4.69 2.88
N TYR A 21 11.37 3.70 2.75
CA TYR A 21 10.88 3.22 1.46
C TYR A 21 9.87 4.18 0.84
N MET A 22 9.04 4.84 1.65
CA MET A 22 8.12 5.88 1.18
C MET A 22 8.88 7.10 0.67
N GLN A 23 9.84 7.59 1.46
CA GLN A 23 10.68 8.75 1.12
C GLN A 23 11.48 8.54 -0.17
N ARG A 24 11.91 7.31 -0.45
CA ARG A 24 12.65 6.98 -1.69
C ARG A 24 11.88 7.35 -2.97
N TYR A 25 10.56 7.27 -2.95
CA TYR A 25 9.70 7.52 -4.11
C TYR A 25 8.87 8.79 -3.99
N GLU A 26 9.15 9.62 -2.98
CA GLU A 26 8.49 10.90 -2.79
C GLU A 26 8.71 11.79 -4.03
N HIS A 27 7.62 12.37 -4.53
CA HIS A 27 7.55 13.17 -5.76
C HIS A 27 8.01 12.46 -7.03
N LYS A 28 8.17 11.14 -7.01
CA LYS A 28 8.44 10.34 -8.21
C LYS A 28 7.14 9.88 -8.83
N THR A 29 7.12 9.82 -10.16
CA THR A 29 6.00 9.21 -10.89
C THR A 29 6.24 7.73 -11.07
N VAL A 30 5.26 6.92 -10.65
CA VAL A 30 5.28 5.46 -10.78
C VAL A 30 4.10 5.03 -11.65
N VAL A 31 4.40 4.42 -12.79
CA VAL A 31 3.38 3.91 -13.71
C VAL A 31 3.12 2.44 -13.39
N VAL A 32 1.92 2.13 -12.90
CA VAL A 32 1.51 0.76 -12.59
C VAL A 32 0.51 0.28 -13.65
N LYS A 33 0.83 -0.81 -14.35
CA LYS A 33 -0.10 -1.46 -15.27
C LYS A 33 -1.07 -2.32 -14.49
N TYR A 34 -2.32 -1.88 -14.40
CA TYR A 34 -3.43 -2.72 -13.94
C TYR A 34 -4.05 -3.44 -15.12
N GLY A 35 -4.14 -4.78 -15.08
CA GLY A 35 -4.63 -5.57 -16.21
C GLY A 35 -4.52 -7.08 -16.05
N GLY A 36 -5.28 -7.82 -16.87
CA GLY A 36 -5.23 -9.29 -16.93
C GLY A 36 -6.11 -9.98 -15.87
N HIS A 37 -5.66 -11.12 -15.35
CA HIS A 37 -6.41 -11.94 -14.38
C HIS A 37 -6.81 -11.17 -13.10
N ALA A 38 -6.11 -10.09 -12.76
CA ALA A 38 -6.41 -9.25 -11.60
C ALA A 38 -7.68 -8.38 -11.76
N MET A 39 -8.25 -8.28 -12.95
CA MET A 39 -9.47 -7.51 -13.23
C MET A 39 -10.76 -8.34 -13.15
N GLY A 40 -10.66 -9.67 -13.13
CA GLY A 40 -11.83 -10.56 -13.06
C GLY A 40 -12.40 -10.71 -11.65
N ASP A 41 -11.63 -10.33 -10.63
CA ASP A 41 -11.98 -10.44 -9.22
C ASP A 41 -12.15 -9.04 -8.61
N ILE A 42 -13.36 -8.77 -8.11
CA ILE A 42 -13.73 -7.49 -7.51
C ILE A 42 -12.93 -7.20 -6.25
N GLU A 43 -12.64 -8.22 -5.43
CA GLU A 43 -11.90 -8.03 -4.17
C GLU A 43 -10.44 -7.72 -4.45
N LEU A 44 -9.86 -8.35 -5.48
CA LEU A 44 -8.51 -8.02 -5.93
C LEU A 44 -8.45 -6.61 -6.53
N GLY A 45 -9.48 -6.19 -7.26
CA GLY A 45 -9.59 -4.81 -7.77
C GLY A 45 -9.67 -3.76 -6.66
N LYS A 46 -10.46 -4.02 -5.59
CA LYS A 46 -10.52 -3.15 -4.42
C LYS A 46 -9.20 -3.07 -3.67
N ALA A 47 -8.54 -4.21 -3.48
CA ALA A 47 -7.22 -4.26 -2.84
C ALA A 47 -6.20 -3.44 -3.64
N PHE A 48 -6.17 -3.61 -4.95
CA PHE A 48 -5.32 -2.82 -5.84
C PHE A 48 -5.60 -1.32 -5.73
N ALA A 49 -6.87 -0.90 -5.79
CA ALA A 49 -7.24 0.51 -5.68
C ALA A 49 -6.81 1.13 -4.34
N ARG A 50 -6.99 0.40 -3.23
CA ARG A 50 -6.53 0.83 -1.90
C ARG A 50 -5.01 1.02 -1.86
N ASP A 51 -4.26 0.11 -2.46
CA ASP A 51 -2.80 0.17 -2.45
C ASP A 51 -2.29 1.35 -3.31
N ILE A 52 -2.92 1.63 -4.46
CA ILE A 52 -2.62 2.83 -5.27
C ILE A 52 -2.95 4.12 -4.50
N ALA A 53 -4.08 4.17 -3.79
CA ALA A 53 -4.42 5.31 -2.95
C ALA A 53 -3.39 5.53 -1.84
N LEU A 54 -2.89 4.46 -1.21
CA LEU A 54 -1.84 4.53 -0.21
C LEU A 54 -0.54 5.10 -0.78
N LEU A 55 -0.12 4.66 -1.97
CA LEU A 55 1.07 5.20 -2.64
C LEU A 55 0.93 6.71 -2.92
N LYS A 56 -0.26 7.13 -3.39
CA LYS A 56 -0.54 8.55 -3.61
C LYS A 56 -0.45 9.35 -2.31
N GLN A 57 -0.99 8.82 -1.22
CA GLN A 57 -0.95 9.46 0.09
C GLN A 57 0.45 9.47 0.71
N SER A 58 1.32 8.52 0.35
CA SER A 58 2.73 8.52 0.76
C SER A 58 3.64 9.42 -0.09
N GLY A 59 3.08 10.23 -1.00
CA GLY A 59 3.84 11.22 -1.78
C GLY A 59 4.29 10.78 -3.17
N VAL A 60 3.89 9.59 -3.65
CA VAL A 60 4.12 9.16 -5.04
C VAL A 60 3.15 9.89 -5.97
N ASN A 61 3.61 10.34 -7.14
CA ASN A 61 2.77 11.09 -8.10
C ASN A 61 2.14 10.22 -9.18
#